data_AF-A0AAD1BC46-F1
#
_entry.id   AF-A0AAD1BC46-F1
#
_cell.length_a   1.000
_cell.length_b   1.000
_cell.length_c   1.000
_cell.angle_alpha   90.00
_cell.angle_beta   90.00
_cell.angle_gamma   90.00
#
_symmetry.space_group_name_H-M   'P 1'
#
loop_
_entity.id
_entity.type
_entity.pdbx_description
1 polymer ?
#
loop_
_entity_poly.entity_id
_entity_poly.type
_entity_poly.pdbx_seq_one_letter_code
_entity_poly.pdbx_strand_id
1 'polypeptide(L)'
;MLISPPFLPLAAPNESDEDFINRAMNSTEGAFPLGQNMIWHGGIHLTAPREGNTHLPVRAIADGTVAYVRQPTATNTDTSHPLNYRNGWTDDGCLILKHETDIGEGAHAKVVFYSIYMHLSAIKSVDIAIDMPIYRKDELGTAGRIYGAPHKIHFEVICSQEQLGHFLGRSTGRLTTTRNGRTDSCWGDVHFYIPPEILFYAARPTNPTSATNESAIVHRHIDAYFVSMKYEQGQCTLTTFNESGTRLGERQETQDYEYNLYTTAKSLYPRSPSAGYELLRFGRILGPDLLQPHDAAHWRQVAYPASGAHPAGVGWVNLKSPTVTVYSDADFPHWQGWKLIDDDTDGDGRCQSEQVMELLGISEIPVTPQQRTAHSAMINTPENHKNLND
;
A
#
# COMPACT_ATOMS: atom_id res chain seq x y z
N MET A 1 -10.64 -7.35 -3.12
CA MET A 1 -10.05 -6.02 -3.35
C MET A 1 -11.16 -4.99 -3.44
N LEU A 2 -11.15 -3.93 -2.62
CA LEU A 2 -12.20 -2.89 -2.58
C LEU A 2 -12.03 -1.84 -3.70
N ILE A 3 -10.79 -1.63 -4.14
CA ILE A 3 -10.42 -0.65 -5.16
C ILE A 3 -9.91 -1.41 -6.40
N SER A 4 -10.18 -0.94 -7.61
CA SER A 4 -9.60 -1.44 -8.86
C SER A 4 -8.91 -0.30 -9.60
N PRO A 5 -7.97 -0.58 -10.52
CA PRO A 5 -7.46 0.46 -11.40
C PRO A 5 -8.59 1.07 -12.27
N PRO A 6 -8.43 2.32 -12.72
CA PRO A 6 -9.43 3.03 -13.54
C PRO A 6 -9.51 2.49 -14.98
N PHE A 7 -8.59 1.64 -15.40
CA PHE A 7 -8.68 0.85 -16.63
C PHE A 7 -8.58 -0.63 -16.29
N LEU A 8 -9.29 -1.48 -17.03
CA LEU A 8 -9.35 -2.93 -16.79
C LEU A 8 -8.97 -3.69 -18.05
N PRO A 9 -7.66 -3.81 -18.38
CA PRO A 9 -7.25 -4.66 -19.48
C PRO A 9 -7.51 -6.13 -19.18
N LEU A 10 -7.64 -6.94 -20.22
CA LEU A 10 -7.65 -8.39 -20.08
C LEU A 10 -6.36 -8.85 -19.40
N ALA A 11 -6.51 -9.69 -18.39
CA ALA A 11 -5.39 -10.32 -17.69
C ALA A 11 -4.68 -11.29 -18.63
N ALA A 12 -3.35 -11.25 -18.64
CA ALA A 12 -2.55 -12.23 -19.37
C ALA A 12 -2.46 -13.56 -18.58
N PRO A 13 -2.27 -14.71 -19.25
CA PRO A 13 -2.05 -15.97 -18.55
C PRO A 13 -0.81 -15.88 -17.64
N ASN A 14 -0.96 -16.29 -16.38
CA ASN A 14 0.10 -16.28 -15.36
C ASN A 14 0.69 -14.90 -15.06
N GLU A 15 -0.06 -13.84 -15.33
CA GLU A 15 0.34 -12.48 -14.98
C GLU A 15 0.31 -12.26 -13.47
N SER A 16 1.32 -11.56 -12.94
CA SER A 16 1.32 -11.13 -11.54
C SER A 16 0.36 -9.96 -11.32
N ASP A 17 -0.13 -9.78 -10.10
CA ASP A 17 -0.97 -8.62 -9.76
C ASP A 17 -0.24 -7.28 -10.04
N GLU A 18 1.08 -7.23 -9.80
CA GLU A 18 1.91 -6.06 -10.08
C GLU A 18 1.99 -5.74 -11.57
N ASP A 19 2.24 -6.74 -12.42
CA ASP A 19 2.26 -6.57 -13.88
C ASP A 19 0.90 -6.11 -14.41
N PHE A 20 -0.19 -6.68 -13.88
CA PHE A 20 -1.54 -6.27 -14.22
C PHE A 20 -1.78 -4.80 -13.88
N ILE A 21 -1.44 -4.38 -12.67
CA ILE A 21 -1.58 -2.99 -12.21
C ILE A 21 -0.72 -2.05 -13.07
N ASN A 22 0.52 -2.41 -13.37
CA ASN A 22 1.42 -1.62 -14.20
C ASN A 22 0.86 -1.39 -15.62
N ARG A 23 0.22 -2.41 -16.22
CA ARG A 23 -0.48 -2.23 -17.50
C ARG A 23 -1.76 -1.42 -17.37
N ALA A 24 -2.52 -1.64 -16.31
CA ALA A 24 -3.80 -0.97 -16.08
C ALA A 24 -3.64 0.51 -15.70
N MET A 25 -2.54 0.87 -15.03
CA MET A 25 -2.20 2.22 -14.56
C MET A 25 -0.90 2.70 -15.17
N ASN A 26 -0.76 2.53 -16.49
CA ASN A 26 0.41 2.98 -17.23
C ASN A 26 0.57 4.51 -17.17
N SER A 27 1.52 4.96 -16.35
CA SER A 27 1.90 6.36 -16.18
C SER A 27 3.22 6.65 -16.87
N THR A 28 3.21 7.54 -17.85
CA THR A 28 4.41 7.95 -18.61
C THR A 28 4.83 9.39 -18.35
N GLU A 29 3.95 10.19 -17.74
CA GLU A 29 4.10 11.63 -17.54
C GLU A 29 3.30 12.06 -16.29
N GLY A 30 3.58 13.25 -15.74
CA GLY A 30 2.83 13.77 -14.60
C GLY A 30 3.12 12.96 -13.33
N ALA A 31 4.36 13.01 -12.86
CA ALA A 31 4.82 12.25 -11.71
C ALA A 31 4.01 12.59 -10.44
N PHE A 32 3.76 11.58 -9.62
CA PHE A 32 3.30 11.75 -8.25
C PHE A 32 4.51 11.57 -7.31
N PRO A 33 4.64 12.37 -6.24
CA PRO A 33 3.77 13.48 -5.82
C PRO A 33 4.18 14.85 -6.38
N LEU A 34 5.11 14.90 -7.34
CA LEU A 34 5.71 16.14 -7.82
C LEU A 34 5.44 16.45 -9.31
N GLY A 35 4.94 17.65 -9.55
CA GLY A 35 4.79 18.23 -10.87
C GLY A 35 6.01 19.02 -11.33
N GLN A 36 5.86 19.69 -12.47
CA GLN A 36 6.87 20.63 -12.95
C GLN A 36 7.10 21.77 -11.97
N ASN A 37 8.34 22.26 -11.90
CA ASN A 37 8.76 23.29 -10.97
C ASN A 37 8.57 22.91 -9.49
N MET A 38 8.72 21.62 -9.14
CA MET A 38 8.63 21.13 -7.75
C MET A 38 7.32 21.55 -7.06
N ILE A 39 6.20 21.54 -7.77
CA ILE A 39 4.87 21.77 -7.17
C ILE A 39 4.26 20.44 -6.78
N TRP A 40 3.42 20.42 -5.75
CA TRP A 40 2.63 19.25 -5.43
C TRP A 40 1.71 18.89 -6.61
N HIS A 41 1.68 17.60 -6.93
CA HIS A 41 0.84 17.03 -7.97
C HIS A 41 0.05 15.86 -7.36
N GLY A 42 -1.26 16.06 -7.19
CA GLY A 42 -2.13 15.18 -6.39
C GLY A 42 -2.39 13.80 -6.98
N GLY A 43 -1.90 13.52 -8.18
CA GLY A 43 -2.09 12.24 -8.84
C GLY A 43 -1.15 12.01 -10.01
N ILE A 44 -1.60 11.17 -10.94
CA ILE A 44 -0.78 10.69 -12.06
C ILE A 44 -1.50 10.87 -13.39
N HIS A 45 -0.74 11.03 -14.48
CA HIS A 45 -1.33 10.93 -15.83
C HIS A 45 -1.28 9.50 -16.34
N LEU A 46 -2.45 8.92 -16.56
CA LEU A 46 -2.58 7.57 -17.08
C LEU A 46 -2.87 7.59 -18.57
N THR A 47 -2.20 6.70 -19.32
CA THR A 47 -2.54 6.43 -20.72
C THR A 47 -3.50 5.24 -20.78
N ALA A 48 -4.66 5.42 -21.39
CA ALA A 48 -5.65 4.36 -21.54
C ALA A 48 -5.04 3.18 -22.30
N PRO A 49 -5.03 1.96 -21.72
CA PRO A 49 -4.52 0.78 -22.40
C PRO A 49 -5.32 0.47 -23.66
N ARG A 50 -4.75 -0.32 -24.56
CA ARG A 50 -5.36 -0.66 -25.85
C ARG A 50 -5.59 -2.16 -25.96
N GLU A 51 -6.76 -2.54 -26.43
CA GLU A 51 -7.11 -3.91 -26.82
C GLU A 51 -7.48 -3.95 -28.29
N GLY A 52 -6.68 -4.67 -29.09
CA GLY A 52 -6.82 -4.65 -30.54
C GLY A 52 -6.67 -3.23 -31.10
N ASN A 53 -7.76 -2.65 -31.61
CA ASN A 53 -7.79 -1.29 -32.17
C ASN A 53 -8.50 -0.26 -31.30
N THR A 54 -8.92 -0.63 -30.09
CA THR A 54 -9.76 0.21 -29.22
C THR A 54 -9.03 0.50 -27.91
N HIS A 55 -9.01 1.76 -27.50
CA HIS A 55 -8.57 2.14 -26.16
C HIS A 55 -9.66 1.84 -25.14
N LEU A 56 -9.26 1.35 -23.97
CA LEU A 56 -10.19 1.00 -22.91
C LEU A 56 -10.87 2.25 -22.34
N PRO A 57 -12.16 2.13 -21.97
CA PRO A 57 -12.84 3.23 -21.32
C PRO A 57 -12.40 3.37 -19.86
N VAL A 58 -12.61 4.55 -19.30
CA VAL A 58 -12.35 4.86 -17.89
C VAL A 58 -13.45 4.25 -17.04
N ARG A 59 -13.10 3.65 -15.91
CA ARG A 59 -14.02 2.93 -15.02
C ARG A 59 -13.91 3.38 -13.57
N ALA A 60 -15.01 3.23 -12.84
CA ALA A 60 -15.06 3.48 -11.41
C ALA A 60 -14.13 2.52 -10.65
N ILE A 61 -13.30 3.06 -9.76
CA ILE A 61 -12.34 2.26 -8.99
C ILE A 61 -13.01 1.53 -7.82
N ALA A 62 -14.11 2.08 -7.31
CA ALA A 62 -14.85 1.59 -6.15
C ALA A 62 -16.32 2.03 -6.26
N ASP A 63 -17.18 1.39 -5.48
CA ASP A 63 -18.56 1.83 -5.31
C ASP A 63 -18.58 3.23 -4.70
N GLY A 64 -19.52 4.07 -5.11
CA GLY A 64 -19.61 5.43 -4.59
C GLY A 64 -20.80 6.20 -5.14
N THR A 65 -20.81 7.48 -4.86
CA THR A 65 -21.79 8.44 -5.37
C THR A 65 -21.08 9.59 -6.07
N VAL A 66 -21.69 10.13 -7.11
CA VAL A 66 -21.15 11.30 -7.82
C VAL A 66 -21.11 12.50 -6.87
N ALA A 67 -19.93 13.03 -6.59
CA ALA A 67 -19.73 14.23 -5.79
C ALA A 67 -19.63 15.49 -6.66
N TYR A 68 -19.11 15.35 -7.88
CA TYR A 68 -18.97 16.44 -8.83
C TYR A 68 -18.92 15.90 -10.25
N VAL A 69 -19.51 16.63 -11.20
CA VAL A 69 -19.44 16.31 -12.63
C VAL A 69 -19.33 17.60 -13.45
N ARG A 70 -18.40 17.61 -14.40
CA ARG A 70 -18.26 18.63 -15.45
C ARG A 70 -18.20 17.92 -16.79
N GLN A 71 -19.20 18.16 -17.63
CA GLN A 71 -19.18 17.68 -19.00
C GLN A 71 -18.03 18.32 -19.78
N PRO A 72 -17.34 17.57 -20.67
CA PRO A 72 -16.23 18.11 -21.44
C PRO A 72 -16.68 19.16 -22.43
N THR A 73 -15.84 20.19 -22.60
CA THR A 73 -15.95 21.16 -23.68
C THR A 73 -15.68 20.45 -25.01
N ALA A 74 -16.56 20.66 -25.99
CA ALA A 74 -16.36 20.10 -27.33
C ALA A 74 -15.01 20.56 -27.92
N THR A 75 -14.26 19.64 -28.52
CA THR A 75 -12.96 19.95 -29.11
C THR A 75 -13.07 21.10 -30.10
N ASN A 76 -12.17 22.08 -29.97
CA ASN A 76 -12.12 23.27 -30.82
C ASN A 76 -10.77 23.34 -31.56
N THR A 77 -10.80 23.75 -32.83
CA THR A 77 -9.61 23.92 -33.68
C THR A 77 -8.96 25.30 -33.56
N ASP A 78 -9.59 26.25 -32.87
CA ASP A 78 -9.01 27.56 -32.56
C ASP A 78 -7.77 27.37 -31.67
N THR A 79 -6.59 27.68 -32.18
CA THR A 79 -5.31 27.54 -31.46
C THR A 79 -5.16 28.49 -30.28
N SER A 80 -5.97 29.54 -30.22
CA SER A 80 -6.01 30.49 -29.10
C SER A 80 -6.99 30.11 -27.99
N HIS A 81 -7.75 29.02 -28.17
CA HIS A 81 -8.70 28.55 -27.16
C HIS A 81 -8.00 28.30 -25.81
N PRO A 82 -8.60 28.68 -24.66
CA PRO A 82 -7.97 28.56 -23.34
C PRO A 82 -7.61 27.12 -22.92
N LEU A 83 -8.21 26.12 -23.55
CA LEU A 83 -7.88 24.70 -23.35
C LEU A 83 -6.67 24.22 -24.17
N ASN A 84 -6.07 25.08 -25.00
CA ASN A 84 -4.79 24.76 -25.64
C ASN A 84 -3.63 25.09 -24.71
N TYR A 85 -3.23 24.12 -23.91
CA TYR A 85 -2.04 24.22 -23.08
C TYR A 85 -0.84 23.67 -23.85
N ARG A 86 0.29 24.37 -23.83
CA ARG A 86 1.54 23.96 -24.50
C ARG A 86 1.35 23.65 -25.99
N ASN A 87 0.54 24.44 -26.67
CA ASN A 87 0.19 24.26 -28.09
C ASN A 87 -0.60 22.99 -28.42
N GLY A 88 -1.29 22.39 -27.43
CA GLY A 88 -2.13 21.22 -27.66
C GLY A 88 -3.42 21.24 -26.84
N TRP A 89 -4.50 20.76 -27.44
CA TRP A 89 -5.80 20.64 -26.80
C TRP A 89 -5.73 19.76 -25.55
N THR A 90 -6.32 20.22 -24.45
CA THR A 90 -6.45 19.47 -23.21
C THR A 90 -7.93 19.40 -22.84
N ASP A 91 -8.48 18.19 -22.80
CA ASP A 91 -9.89 18.01 -22.44
C ASP A 91 -10.12 18.38 -20.97
N ASP A 92 -11.31 18.85 -20.65
CA ASP A 92 -11.66 19.35 -19.32
C ASP A 92 -12.83 18.59 -18.69
N GLY A 93 -13.28 17.47 -19.27
CA GLY A 93 -14.26 16.61 -18.61
C GLY A 93 -13.72 16.13 -17.25
N CYS A 94 -14.54 16.24 -16.21
CA CYS A 94 -14.16 15.88 -14.84
C CYS A 94 -15.31 15.17 -14.12
N LEU A 95 -14.99 14.08 -13.43
CA LEU A 95 -15.91 13.36 -12.56
C LEU A 95 -15.22 13.09 -11.23
N ILE A 96 -15.90 13.38 -10.12
CA ILE A 96 -15.44 13.04 -8.77
C ILE A 96 -16.46 12.09 -8.15
N LEU A 97 -15.99 10.96 -7.64
CA LEU A 97 -16.81 10.02 -6.88
C LEU A 97 -16.42 10.11 -5.40
N LYS A 98 -17.42 10.20 -4.53
CA LYS A 98 -17.28 9.99 -3.08
C LYS A 98 -17.46 8.51 -2.79
N HIS A 99 -16.57 7.96 -1.99
CA HIS A 99 -16.59 6.57 -1.56
C HIS A 99 -16.75 6.51 -0.06
N GLU A 100 -17.61 5.62 0.42
CA GLU A 100 -17.79 5.30 1.83
C GLU A 100 -17.65 3.79 1.98
N THR A 101 -16.69 3.32 2.76
CA THR A 101 -16.46 1.88 2.95
C THR A 101 -15.95 1.58 4.35
N ASP A 102 -16.14 0.33 4.75
CA ASP A 102 -15.52 -0.24 5.93
C ASP A 102 -14.18 -0.88 5.55
N ILE A 103 -13.14 -0.63 6.35
CA ILE A 103 -11.81 -1.27 6.28
C ILE A 103 -11.57 -2.23 7.46
N GLY A 104 -12.58 -2.42 8.30
CA GLY A 104 -12.55 -3.22 9.52
C GLY A 104 -13.81 -3.01 10.35
N GLU A 105 -13.71 -3.15 11.67
CA GLU A 105 -14.83 -3.07 12.61
C GLU A 105 -14.79 -1.79 13.47
N GLY A 106 -15.96 -1.22 13.76
CA GLY A 106 -16.08 -0.03 14.60
C GLY A 106 -15.96 1.29 13.85
N ALA A 107 -16.19 2.41 14.55
CA ALA A 107 -16.34 3.73 13.93
C ALA A 107 -15.06 4.25 13.23
N HIS A 108 -13.88 3.92 13.75
CA HIS A 108 -12.59 4.33 13.19
C HIS A 108 -12.10 3.46 12.04
N ALA A 109 -12.84 2.38 11.74
CA ALA A 109 -12.61 1.53 10.57
C ALA A 109 -13.62 1.82 9.44
N LYS A 110 -14.36 2.94 9.53
CA LYS A 110 -15.17 3.50 8.44
C LYS A 110 -14.43 4.67 7.83
N VAL A 111 -14.26 4.65 6.51
CA VAL A 111 -13.45 5.64 5.79
C VAL A 111 -14.23 6.27 4.64
N VAL A 112 -13.95 7.54 4.43
CA VAL A 112 -14.44 8.33 3.29
C VAL A 112 -13.26 8.83 2.48
N PHE A 113 -13.27 8.56 1.18
CA PHE A 113 -12.28 9.06 0.24
C PHE A 113 -12.95 9.44 -1.08
N TYR A 114 -12.22 10.12 -1.94
CA TYR A 114 -12.69 10.55 -3.25
C TYR A 114 -11.75 10.07 -4.33
N SER A 115 -12.30 9.68 -5.46
CA SER A 115 -11.54 9.49 -6.69
C SER A 115 -11.87 10.58 -7.69
N ILE A 116 -10.85 11.13 -8.34
CA ILE A 116 -10.98 12.25 -9.28
C ILE A 116 -10.51 11.77 -10.66
N TYR A 117 -11.38 11.89 -11.65
CA TYR A 117 -11.13 11.51 -13.04
C TYR A 117 -11.17 12.77 -13.91
N MET A 118 -10.01 13.31 -14.27
CA MET A 118 -9.91 14.51 -15.10
C MET A 118 -9.47 14.21 -16.54
N HIS A 119 -9.63 15.20 -17.41
CA HIS A 119 -9.29 15.15 -18.83
C HIS A 119 -10.07 14.09 -19.60
N LEU A 120 -11.33 13.86 -19.23
CA LEU A 120 -12.25 13.01 -19.99
C LEU A 120 -12.70 13.75 -21.25
N SER A 121 -12.71 13.07 -22.41
CA SER A 121 -13.27 13.62 -23.66
C SER A 121 -14.77 13.34 -23.81
N ALA A 122 -15.27 12.36 -23.07
CA ALA A 122 -16.69 12.04 -22.97
C ALA A 122 -16.99 11.45 -21.60
N ILE A 123 -18.17 11.75 -21.06
CA ILE A 123 -18.73 11.09 -19.88
C ILE A 123 -19.90 10.23 -20.39
N LYS A 124 -19.92 8.94 -20.04
CA LYS A 124 -20.73 7.90 -20.70
C LYS A 124 -22.23 8.21 -20.67
N SER A 125 -22.71 8.81 -19.58
CA SER A 125 -24.09 9.29 -19.49
C SER A 125 -24.12 10.79 -19.26
N VAL A 126 -24.88 11.51 -20.07
CA VAL A 126 -25.23 12.92 -19.81
C VAL A 126 -26.12 13.05 -18.57
N ASP A 127 -26.72 11.95 -18.13
CA ASP A 127 -27.55 11.87 -16.92
C ASP A 127 -26.74 11.56 -15.66
N ILE A 128 -25.40 11.43 -15.75
CA ILE A 128 -24.56 11.41 -14.55
C ILE A 128 -24.78 12.74 -13.82
N ALA A 129 -25.44 12.67 -12.67
CA ALA A 129 -25.75 13.79 -11.81
C ALA A 129 -25.18 13.54 -10.42
N ILE A 130 -25.00 14.63 -9.66
CA ILE A 130 -24.60 14.59 -8.25
C ILE A 130 -25.54 13.65 -7.47
N ASP A 131 -25.00 12.93 -6.50
CA ASP A 131 -25.65 11.91 -5.66
C ASP A 131 -26.07 10.62 -6.39
N MET A 132 -25.85 10.51 -7.71
CA MET A 132 -26.12 9.27 -8.43
C MET A 132 -25.17 8.15 -7.96
N PRO A 133 -25.68 6.94 -7.64
CA PRO A 133 -24.84 5.81 -7.32
C PRO A 133 -24.07 5.32 -8.55
N ILE A 134 -22.80 4.98 -8.34
CA ILE A 134 -21.90 4.39 -9.33
C ILE A 134 -21.29 3.15 -8.68
N TYR A 135 -21.28 2.03 -9.40
CA TYR A 135 -20.70 0.79 -8.91
C TYR A 135 -19.30 0.60 -9.46
N ARG A 136 -18.46 -0.08 -8.68
CA ARG A 136 -17.11 -0.41 -9.06
C ARG A 136 -17.10 -1.11 -10.41
N LYS A 137 -16.16 -0.70 -11.27
CA LYS A 137 -16.01 -1.12 -12.67
C LYS A 137 -17.05 -0.59 -13.65
N ASP A 138 -18.06 0.17 -13.20
CA ASP A 138 -18.94 0.88 -14.13
C ASP A 138 -18.11 1.79 -15.03
N GLU A 139 -18.52 1.85 -16.30
CA GLU A 139 -17.86 2.67 -17.29
C GLU A 139 -18.28 4.13 -17.13
N LEU A 140 -17.30 4.99 -16.88
CA LEU A 140 -17.51 6.41 -16.57
C LEU A 140 -17.43 7.27 -17.83
N GLY A 141 -16.57 6.91 -18.78
CA GLY A 141 -16.32 7.74 -19.96
C GLY A 141 -15.08 7.36 -20.74
N THR A 142 -14.62 8.29 -21.56
CA THR A 142 -13.51 8.10 -22.50
C THR A 142 -12.33 9.00 -22.11
N ALA A 143 -11.13 8.43 -22.07
CA ALA A 143 -9.90 9.20 -21.88
C ALA A 143 -9.75 10.27 -22.99
N GLY A 144 -9.38 11.47 -22.60
CA GLY A 144 -9.24 12.61 -23.51
C GLY A 144 -7.79 12.87 -23.90
N ARG A 145 -7.47 14.15 -24.02
CA ARG A 145 -6.14 14.65 -24.37
C ARG A 145 -5.54 15.47 -23.24
N ILE A 146 -4.23 15.37 -23.08
CA ILE A 146 -3.43 16.26 -22.24
C ILE A 146 -2.32 16.85 -23.12
N TYR A 147 -2.27 18.17 -23.25
CA TYR A 147 -1.30 18.86 -24.11
C TYR A 147 -1.29 18.35 -25.57
N GLY A 148 -2.46 17.95 -26.08
CA GLY A 148 -2.63 17.35 -27.41
C GLY A 148 -2.34 15.85 -27.49
N ALA A 149 -1.69 15.24 -26.50
CA ALA A 149 -1.43 13.80 -26.46
C ALA A 149 -2.74 13.05 -26.14
N PRO A 150 -3.20 12.12 -27.02
CA PRO A 150 -4.49 11.48 -26.87
C PRO A 150 -4.48 10.31 -25.88
N HIS A 151 -5.68 9.89 -25.49
CA HIS A 151 -5.97 8.73 -24.64
C HIS A 151 -5.35 8.84 -23.26
N LYS A 152 -5.39 10.04 -22.66
CA LYS A 152 -4.86 10.31 -21.33
C LYS A 152 -5.93 10.81 -20.37
N ILE A 153 -5.76 10.50 -19.08
CA ILE A 153 -6.49 11.09 -17.96
C ILE A 153 -5.51 11.55 -16.88
N HIS A 154 -5.91 12.52 -16.07
CA HIS A 154 -5.29 12.74 -14.76
C HIS A 154 -6.17 12.06 -13.70
N PHE A 155 -5.56 11.30 -12.80
CA PHE A 155 -6.29 10.48 -11.82
C PHE A 155 -5.71 10.66 -10.42
N GLU A 156 -6.59 10.93 -9.44
CA GLU A 156 -6.23 11.15 -8.04
C GLU A 156 -7.12 10.32 -7.10
N VAL A 157 -6.56 9.95 -5.95
CA VAL A 157 -7.32 9.45 -4.80
C VAL A 157 -6.97 10.33 -3.60
N ILE A 158 -7.98 10.97 -3.02
CA ILE A 158 -7.80 11.92 -1.92
C ILE A 158 -8.75 11.63 -0.76
N CYS A 159 -8.37 12.08 0.43
CA CYS A 159 -9.25 12.09 1.60
C CYS A 159 -8.90 13.30 2.48
N SER A 160 -9.75 13.62 3.45
CA SER A 160 -9.39 14.64 4.44
C SER A 160 -8.32 14.14 5.40
N GLN A 161 -7.65 15.05 6.11
CA GLN A 161 -6.69 14.70 7.17
C GLN A 161 -7.30 13.78 8.24
N GLU A 162 -8.56 14.00 8.61
CA GLU A 162 -9.29 13.16 9.57
C GLU A 162 -9.41 11.73 9.03
N GLN A 163 -9.83 11.59 7.78
CA GLN A 163 -10.00 10.28 7.13
C GLN A 163 -8.67 9.59 6.90
N LEU A 164 -7.59 10.34 6.60
CA LEU A 164 -6.24 9.79 6.54
C LEU A 164 -5.83 9.17 7.88
N GLY A 165 -6.18 9.81 9.00
CA GLY A 165 -6.00 9.24 10.33
C GLY A 165 -6.77 7.92 10.54
N HIS A 166 -7.98 7.81 9.99
CA HIS A 166 -8.76 6.56 10.02
C HIS A 166 -8.16 5.46 9.14
N PHE A 167 -7.55 5.79 8.00
CA PHE A 167 -6.81 4.82 7.18
C PHE A 167 -5.56 4.33 7.92
N LEU A 168 -4.70 5.25 8.33
CA LEU A 168 -3.33 4.92 8.76
C LEU A 168 -3.21 4.52 10.23
N GLY A 169 -4.20 4.85 11.08
CA GLY A 169 -4.10 4.71 12.53
C GLY A 169 -3.05 5.61 13.18
N ARG A 170 -2.48 6.55 12.42
CA ARG A 170 -1.48 7.54 12.84
C ARG A 170 -1.62 8.81 11.99
N SER A 171 -1.03 9.90 12.48
CA SER A 171 -1.07 11.20 11.81
C SER A 171 0.28 11.68 11.31
N THR A 172 1.38 11.01 11.65
CA THR A 172 2.75 11.47 11.33
C THR A 172 3.74 10.32 11.24
N GLY A 173 4.71 10.48 10.35
CA GLY A 173 5.95 9.70 10.28
C GLY A 173 5.80 8.17 10.29
N ARG A 174 6.79 7.52 10.92
CA ARG A 174 6.94 6.07 10.98
C ARG A 174 5.96 5.44 11.96
N LEU A 175 5.49 4.25 11.61
CA LEU A 175 4.73 3.38 12.52
C LEU A 175 5.53 3.09 13.80
N THR A 176 4.90 3.32 14.96
CA THR A 176 5.53 3.05 16.26
C THR A 176 5.72 1.54 16.48
N THR A 177 6.88 1.15 17.00
CA THR A 177 7.21 -0.27 17.29
C THR A 177 6.96 -0.70 18.73
N THR A 178 6.54 0.23 19.60
CA THR A 178 6.47 0.03 21.06
C THR A 178 5.15 -0.58 21.55
N ARG A 179 4.17 -0.75 20.67
CA ARG A 179 2.87 -1.36 20.95
C ARG A 179 2.35 -2.06 19.71
N ASN A 180 1.48 -3.04 19.89
CA ASN A 180 0.81 -3.69 18.78
C ASN A 180 0.06 -2.68 17.89
N GLY A 181 -0.06 -3.00 16.60
CA GLY A 181 -0.89 -2.30 15.64
C GLY A 181 -2.37 -2.37 15.98
N ARG A 182 -3.17 -1.83 15.08
CA ARG A 182 -4.63 -1.77 15.22
C ARG A 182 -5.27 -3.15 15.40
N THR A 183 -6.44 -3.14 16.03
CA THR A 183 -7.32 -4.32 16.17
C THR A 183 -8.67 -4.10 15.50
N ASP A 184 -9.05 -2.85 15.28
CA ASP A 184 -10.25 -2.45 14.55
C ASP A 184 -10.09 -2.63 13.03
N SER A 185 -8.86 -2.73 12.53
CA SER A 185 -8.54 -3.02 11.12
C SER A 185 -7.35 -3.99 11.07
N CYS A 186 -7.51 -5.12 10.40
CA CYS A 186 -6.46 -6.13 10.21
C CYS A 186 -6.67 -6.89 8.90
N TRP A 187 -5.81 -6.66 7.93
CA TRP A 187 -5.86 -7.27 6.60
C TRP A 187 -4.46 -7.36 6.00
N GLY A 188 -4.32 -8.15 4.95
CA GLY A 188 -3.04 -8.39 4.27
C GLY A 188 -2.10 -9.27 5.09
N ASP A 189 -0.81 -9.02 4.94
CA ASP A 189 0.25 -9.70 5.65
C ASP A 189 0.33 -9.25 7.11
N VAL A 190 0.89 -10.11 7.97
CA VAL A 190 1.08 -9.83 9.40
C VAL A 190 2.54 -9.60 9.66
N HIS A 191 2.89 -8.54 10.39
CA HIS A 191 4.28 -8.18 10.66
C HIS A 191 4.60 -8.23 12.14
N PHE A 192 5.79 -8.72 12.47
CA PHE A 192 6.30 -8.81 13.83
C PHE A 192 7.55 -7.97 13.96
N TYR A 193 7.58 -7.07 14.94
CA TYR A 193 8.81 -6.42 15.39
C TYR A 193 9.51 -7.33 16.40
N ILE A 194 10.74 -7.73 16.08
CA ILE A 194 11.57 -8.63 16.86
C ILE A 194 12.72 -7.83 17.49
N PRO A 195 12.62 -7.44 18.77
CA PRO A 195 13.65 -6.66 19.43
C PRO A 195 14.89 -7.51 19.80
N PRO A 196 16.06 -6.88 20.02
CA PRO A 196 17.36 -7.57 20.19
C PRO A 196 17.44 -8.62 21.30
N GLU A 197 16.59 -8.56 22.32
CA GLU A 197 16.52 -9.54 23.39
C GLU A 197 15.88 -10.89 22.96
N ILE A 198 15.22 -10.94 21.81
CA ILE A 198 14.60 -12.17 21.31
C ILE A 198 15.67 -13.11 20.76
N LEU A 199 15.55 -14.37 21.14
CA LEU A 199 16.54 -15.40 20.82
C LEU A 199 16.01 -16.38 19.78
N PHE A 200 16.93 -16.86 18.94
CA PHE A 200 16.66 -17.86 17.92
C PHE A 200 17.22 -19.20 18.37
N TYR A 201 16.37 -20.22 18.38
CA TYR A 201 16.70 -21.54 18.92
C TYR A 201 16.82 -22.60 17.82
N ALA A 202 17.67 -23.62 18.04
CA ALA A 202 17.91 -24.69 17.07
C ALA A 202 16.66 -25.54 16.81
N ALA A 203 15.82 -25.73 17.83
CA ALA A 203 14.60 -26.52 17.76
C ALA A 203 13.44 -25.83 18.50
N ARG A 204 12.21 -26.16 18.11
CA ARG A 204 10.99 -25.83 18.86
C ARG A 204 11.02 -26.57 20.21
N PRO A 205 10.48 -26.01 21.31
CA PRO A 205 10.38 -26.75 22.56
C PRO A 205 9.51 -28.00 22.41
N THR A 206 9.77 -29.01 23.24
CA THR A 206 8.99 -30.25 23.29
C THR A 206 7.51 -29.98 23.57
N ASN A 207 7.23 -29.05 24.50
CA ASN A 207 5.90 -28.47 24.64
C ASN A 207 5.81 -27.20 23.76
N PRO A 208 5.13 -27.25 22.60
CA PRO A 208 5.09 -26.12 21.66
C PRO A 208 4.30 -24.93 22.17
N THR A 209 3.57 -25.03 23.28
CA THR A 209 2.90 -23.88 23.90
C THR A 209 3.73 -23.28 25.03
N SER A 210 4.86 -23.88 25.42
CA SER A 210 5.72 -23.31 26.45
C SER A 210 6.43 -22.06 25.94
N ALA A 211 6.46 -21.00 26.76
CA ALA A 211 7.28 -19.82 26.49
C ALA A 211 8.79 -20.11 26.65
N THR A 212 9.15 -21.13 27.44
CA THR A 212 10.54 -21.54 27.64
C THR A 212 11.00 -22.47 26.53
N ASN A 213 12.24 -22.26 26.07
CA ASN A 213 12.91 -23.14 25.12
C ASN A 213 14.33 -23.46 25.61
N GLU A 214 14.58 -24.74 25.84
CA GLU A 214 15.86 -25.26 26.35
C GLU A 214 16.82 -25.67 25.23
N SER A 215 16.41 -25.53 23.96
CA SER A 215 17.26 -25.81 22.81
C SER A 215 18.46 -24.84 22.75
N ALA A 216 19.50 -25.24 22.03
CA ALA A 216 20.67 -24.40 21.82
C ALA A 216 20.27 -23.11 21.08
N ILE A 217 20.84 -21.99 21.50
CA ILE A 217 20.66 -20.70 20.82
C ILE A 217 21.57 -20.70 19.59
N VAL A 218 20.98 -20.51 18.42
CA VAL A 218 21.69 -20.53 17.13
C VAL A 218 21.98 -19.15 16.58
N HIS A 219 21.25 -18.13 17.06
CA HIS A 219 21.46 -16.76 16.61
C HIS A 219 21.07 -15.74 17.69
N ARG A 220 21.85 -14.65 17.72
CA ARG A 220 21.64 -13.43 18.50
C ARG A 220 21.81 -12.25 17.57
N HIS A 221 20.96 -11.25 17.71
CA HIS A 221 21.00 -10.04 16.91
C HIS A 221 21.12 -8.82 17.82
N ILE A 222 21.72 -7.76 17.29
CA ILE A 222 21.93 -6.48 17.99
C ILE A 222 20.91 -5.46 17.51
N ASP A 223 20.63 -5.46 16.20
CA ASP A 223 19.61 -4.64 15.58
C ASP A 223 18.26 -5.36 15.62
N ALA A 224 17.16 -4.60 15.60
CA ALA A 224 15.84 -5.20 15.53
C ALA A 224 15.55 -5.75 14.13
N TYR A 225 14.70 -6.77 14.06
CA TYR A 225 14.19 -7.31 12.81
C TYR A 225 12.69 -7.10 12.68
N PHE A 226 12.23 -7.03 11.44
CA PHE A 226 10.83 -7.18 11.10
C PHE A 226 10.62 -8.52 10.41
N VAL A 227 9.58 -9.26 10.78
CA VAL A 227 9.22 -10.52 10.13
C VAL A 227 7.82 -10.37 9.57
N SER A 228 7.65 -10.48 8.26
CA SER A 228 6.32 -10.53 7.61
C SER A 228 5.90 -11.98 7.42
N MET A 229 4.68 -12.31 7.83
CA MET A 229 4.02 -13.59 7.65
C MET A 229 2.94 -13.43 6.59
N LYS A 230 3.23 -13.96 5.40
CA LYS A 230 2.35 -13.93 4.23
C LYS A 230 1.66 -15.27 4.05
N TYR A 231 0.38 -15.23 3.73
CA TYR A 231 -0.39 -16.40 3.32
C TYR A 231 -0.85 -16.26 1.88
N GLU A 232 -0.52 -17.23 1.03
CA GLU A 232 -0.83 -17.19 -0.39
C GLU A 232 -0.94 -18.60 -0.96
N GLN A 233 -2.04 -18.87 -1.68
CA GLN A 233 -2.29 -20.13 -2.38
C GLN A 233 -2.15 -21.40 -1.51
N GLY A 234 -2.46 -21.32 -0.22
CA GLY A 234 -2.33 -22.48 0.68
C GLY A 234 -1.04 -22.50 1.50
N GLN A 235 -0.08 -21.62 1.20
CA GLN A 235 1.24 -21.60 1.81
C GLN A 235 1.37 -20.46 2.82
N CYS A 236 2.24 -20.64 3.83
CA CYS A 236 2.69 -19.58 4.73
C CYS A 236 4.19 -19.35 4.56
N THR A 237 4.57 -18.09 4.36
CA THR A 237 5.96 -17.67 4.15
C THR A 237 6.31 -16.58 5.16
N LEU A 238 7.40 -16.77 5.90
CA LEU A 238 7.96 -15.78 6.80
C LEU A 238 9.18 -15.12 6.18
N THR A 239 9.14 -13.81 5.98
CA THR A 239 10.24 -13.03 5.40
C THR A 239 10.80 -12.07 6.42
N THR A 240 12.11 -12.10 6.60
CA THR A 240 12.82 -11.23 7.56
C THR A 240 13.35 -9.99 6.84
N PHE A 241 13.19 -8.83 7.46
CA PHE A 241 13.65 -7.53 7.01
C PHE A 241 14.45 -6.83 8.12
N ASN A 242 15.37 -5.95 7.73
CA ASN A 242 15.98 -5.00 8.67
C ASN A 242 15.07 -3.76 8.84
N GLU A 243 15.52 -2.78 9.64
CA GLU A 243 14.78 -1.54 9.87
C GLU A 243 14.61 -0.64 8.64
N SER A 244 15.44 -0.82 7.60
CA SER A 244 15.29 -0.10 6.33
C SER A 244 14.37 -0.81 5.34
N GLY A 245 13.75 -1.94 5.70
CA GLY A 245 12.91 -2.73 4.79
C GLY A 245 13.69 -3.62 3.81
N THR A 246 15.00 -3.76 3.97
CA THR A 246 15.82 -4.67 3.18
C THR A 246 15.56 -6.11 3.59
N ARG A 247 15.18 -6.96 2.64
CA ARG A 247 14.98 -8.40 2.85
C ARG A 247 16.29 -9.10 3.23
N LEU A 248 16.29 -9.76 4.38
CA LEU A 248 17.43 -10.48 4.97
C LEU A 248 17.36 -12.00 4.78
N GLY A 249 16.15 -12.54 4.60
CA GLY A 249 15.95 -13.98 4.41
C GLY A 249 14.48 -14.36 4.38
N GLU A 250 14.21 -15.61 4.05
CA GLU A 250 12.85 -16.15 3.98
C GLU A 250 12.81 -17.60 4.47
N ARG A 251 11.70 -17.96 5.10
CA ARG A 251 11.39 -19.33 5.50
C ARG A 251 9.93 -19.65 5.21
N GLN A 252 9.72 -20.68 4.40
CA GLN A 252 8.41 -21.29 4.21
C GLN A 252 8.08 -22.25 5.35
N GLU A 253 6.83 -22.24 5.78
CA GLU A 253 6.26 -23.30 6.62
C GLU A 253 6.10 -24.61 5.80
N THR A 254 5.63 -25.67 6.46
CA THR A 254 5.31 -26.92 5.76
C THR A 254 4.32 -26.69 4.62
N GLN A 255 4.36 -27.54 3.59
CA GLN A 255 3.42 -27.46 2.47
C GLN A 255 1.94 -27.43 2.95
N ASP A 256 1.12 -26.64 2.25
CA ASP A 256 -0.31 -26.47 2.52
C ASP A 256 -0.62 -25.97 3.95
N TYR A 257 0.31 -25.22 4.56
CA TYR A 257 0.18 -24.77 5.94
C TYR A 257 -1.11 -23.96 6.17
N GLU A 258 -1.48 -23.09 5.24
CA GLU A 258 -2.70 -22.27 5.32
C GLU A 258 -3.96 -23.13 5.34
N TYR A 259 -4.05 -24.11 4.43
CA TYR A 259 -5.19 -25.02 4.36
C TYR A 259 -5.30 -25.90 5.61
N ASN A 260 -4.16 -26.21 6.23
CA ASN A 260 -4.08 -27.00 7.46
C ASN A 260 -4.08 -26.16 8.75
N LEU A 261 -4.31 -24.85 8.67
CA LEU A 261 -4.16 -23.93 9.81
C LEU A 261 -5.10 -24.29 10.96
N TYR A 262 -6.36 -24.63 10.66
CA TYR A 262 -7.33 -25.05 11.68
C TYR A 262 -6.96 -26.40 12.33
N THR A 263 -6.46 -27.34 11.55
CA THR A 263 -5.95 -28.62 12.08
C THR A 263 -4.76 -28.38 13.00
N THR A 264 -3.84 -27.49 12.60
CA THR A 264 -2.69 -27.08 13.41
C THR A 264 -3.12 -26.41 14.70
N ALA A 265 -4.10 -25.50 14.65
CA ALA A 265 -4.65 -24.82 15.82
C ALA A 265 -5.27 -25.80 16.83
N LYS A 266 -6.06 -26.79 16.37
CA LYS A 266 -6.62 -27.84 17.23
C LYS A 266 -5.55 -28.70 17.90
N SER A 267 -4.44 -28.95 17.20
CA SER A 267 -3.34 -29.76 17.72
C SER A 267 -2.51 -29.00 18.76
N LEU A 268 -2.14 -27.75 18.47
CA LEU A 268 -1.29 -26.93 19.34
C LEU A 268 -2.06 -26.31 20.51
N TYR A 269 -3.32 -25.92 20.30
CA TYR A 269 -4.14 -25.19 21.27
C TYR A 269 -5.50 -25.89 21.50
N PRO A 270 -5.53 -27.17 21.93
CA PRO A 270 -6.74 -27.98 21.97
C PRO A 270 -7.85 -27.44 22.89
N ARG A 271 -7.48 -26.62 23.89
CA ARG A 271 -8.44 -26.00 24.82
C ARG A 271 -9.04 -24.69 24.31
N SER A 272 -8.47 -24.10 23.27
CA SER A 272 -8.93 -22.85 22.67
C SER A 272 -8.58 -22.79 21.17
N PRO A 273 -9.10 -23.72 20.33
CA PRO A 273 -8.67 -23.80 18.93
C PRO A 273 -8.95 -22.54 18.12
N SER A 274 -10.03 -21.81 18.42
CA SER A 274 -10.36 -20.54 17.76
C SER A 274 -9.30 -19.45 18.04
N ALA A 275 -9.01 -19.17 19.31
CA ALA A 275 -7.94 -18.23 19.70
C ALA A 275 -6.56 -18.70 19.19
N GLY A 276 -6.32 -20.02 19.15
CA GLY A 276 -5.11 -20.59 18.56
C GLY A 276 -5.03 -20.38 17.04
N TYR A 277 -6.14 -20.47 16.33
CA TYR A 277 -6.22 -20.18 14.90
C TYR A 277 -5.90 -18.71 14.62
N GLU A 278 -6.51 -17.80 15.38
CA GLU A 278 -6.23 -16.37 15.26
C GLU A 278 -4.76 -16.05 15.57
N LEU A 279 -4.20 -16.64 16.63
CA LEU A 279 -2.78 -16.47 16.93
C LEU A 279 -1.88 -16.92 15.76
N LEU A 280 -2.17 -18.08 15.16
CA LEU A 280 -1.39 -18.58 14.03
C LEU A 280 -1.59 -17.74 12.76
N ARG A 281 -2.78 -17.17 12.54
CA ARG A 281 -3.15 -16.39 11.35
C ARG A 281 -2.73 -14.92 11.44
N PHE A 282 -2.99 -14.28 12.57
CA PHE A 282 -2.88 -12.83 12.80
C PHE A 282 -1.76 -12.46 13.77
N GLY A 283 -1.04 -13.45 14.34
CA GLY A 283 -0.03 -13.22 15.38
C GLY A 283 -0.61 -12.74 16.71
N ARG A 284 -1.93 -12.50 16.77
CA ARG A 284 -2.69 -11.96 17.89
C ARG A 284 -4.10 -12.56 17.88
N ILE A 285 -4.79 -12.43 19.00
CA ILE A 285 -6.19 -12.82 19.13
C ILE A 285 -7.00 -11.53 19.05
N LEU A 286 -7.83 -11.42 18.02
CA LEU A 286 -8.67 -10.26 17.73
C LEU A 286 -10.10 -10.48 18.23
N GLY A 287 -10.57 -11.72 18.21
CA GLY A 287 -11.87 -12.13 18.69
C GLY A 287 -11.99 -12.18 20.22
N PRO A 288 -13.19 -12.46 20.74
CA PRO A 288 -13.47 -12.47 22.17
C PRO A 288 -12.92 -13.71 22.92
N ASP A 289 -12.46 -14.73 22.18
CA ASP A 289 -11.99 -15.98 22.76
C ASP A 289 -10.64 -15.80 23.48
N LEU A 290 -10.46 -16.48 24.61
CA LEU A 290 -9.19 -16.44 25.35
C LEU A 290 -8.33 -17.65 25.00
N LEU A 291 -7.03 -17.42 24.78
CA LEU A 291 -6.05 -18.49 24.60
C LEU A 291 -5.88 -19.29 25.91
N GLN A 292 -5.78 -20.61 25.79
CA GLN A 292 -5.67 -21.52 26.94
C GLN A 292 -4.50 -22.51 26.78
N PRO A 293 -3.38 -22.34 27.51
CA PRO A 293 -3.17 -21.31 28.53
C PRO A 293 -2.98 -19.91 27.92
N HIS A 294 -3.23 -18.87 28.73
CA HIS A 294 -3.20 -17.47 28.30
C HIS A 294 -1.83 -17.03 27.73
N ASP A 295 -0.76 -17.60 28.28
CA ASP A 295 0.63 -17.36 27.91
C ASP A 295 1.17 -18.36 26.88
N ALA A 296 0.32 -19.17 26.25
CA ALA A 296 0.76 -20.14 25.25
C ALA A 296 1.56 -19.47 24.13
N ALA A 297 2.77 -19.98 23.88
CA ALA A 297 3.70 -19.42 22.92
C ALA A 297 3.27 -19.59 21.46
N HIS A 298 3.89 -18.79 20.58
CA HIS A 298 3.73 -18.85 19.11
C HIS A 298 5.08 -19.08 18.45
N TRP A 299 5.52 -20.33 18.38
CA TRP A 299 6.82 -20.67 17.79
C TRP A 299 6.76 -20.79 16.27
N ARG A 300 7.61 -20.03 15.58
CA ARG A 300 7.82 -20.06 14.11
C ARG A 300 9.29 -20.25 13.77
N GLN A 301 9.58 -20.88 12.63
CA GLN A 301 10.93 -20.82 12.06
C GLN A 301 11.09 -19.54 11.26
N VAL A 302 12.14 -18.79 11.56
CA VAL A 302 12.45 -17.49 10.93
C VAL A 302 13.88 -17.54 10.42
N ALA A 303 14.09 -17.01 9.21
CA ALA A 303 15.43 -16.86 8.65
C ALA A 303 16.16 -15.66 9.28
N TYR A 304 17.46 -15.80 9.51
CA TYR A 304 18.32 -14.72 10.01
C TYR A 304 19.54 -14.54 9.09
N PRO A 305 20.06 -13.30 8.95
CA PRO A 305 21.22 -13.04 8.11
C PRO A 305 22.51 -13.58 8.73
N ALA A 306 23.58 -13.60 7.94
CA ALA A 306 24.90 -13.85 8.49
C ALA A 306 25.30 -12.73 9.46
N SER A 307 25.97 -13.07 10.57
CA SER A 307 26.45 -12.12 11.57
C SER A 307 27.88 -12.47 11.97
N GLY A 308 28.84 -11.66 11.51
CA GLY A 308 30.27 -11.89 11.72
C GLY A 308 30.70 -13.28 11.21
N ALA A 309 31.17 -14.14 12.12
CA ALA A 309 31.59 -15.51 11.81
C ALA A 309 30.43 -16.52 11.74
N HIS A 310 29.19 -16.13 12.06
CA HIS A 310 28.02 -17.00 12.00
C HIS A 310 27.34 -16.89 10.63
N PRO A 311 27.17 -18.00 9.88
CA PRO A 311 26.49 -17.97 8.60
C PRO A 311 25.00 -17.64 8.77
N ALA A 312 24.38 -17.18 7.68
CA ALA A 312 22.92 -17.07 7.61
C ALA A 312 22.28 -18.43 7.87
N GLY A 313 21.07 -18.43 8.45
CA GLY A 313 20.41 -19.66 8.86
C GLY A 313 18.95 -19.46 9.22
N VAL A 314 18.39 -20.46 9.91
CA VAL A 314 17.00 -20.46 10.39
C VAL A 314 16.97 -20.85 11.86
N GLY A 315 16.09 -20.21 12.61
CA GLY A 315 15.91 -20.50 14.04
C GLY A 315 14.45 -20.40 14.45
N TRP A 316 14.11 -21.08 15.54
CA TRP A 316 12.79 -21.01 16.16
C TRP A 316 12.68 -19.78 17.04
N VAL A 317 11.63 -18.99 16.84
CA VAL A 317 11.37 -17.73 17.54
C VAL A 317 9.95 -17.75 18.11
N ASN A 318 9.77 -17.29 19.34
CA ASN A 318 8.44 -17.10 19.94
C ASN A 318 7.90 -15.71 19.55
N LEU A 319 7.03 -15.67 18.56
CA LEU A 319 6.42 -14.45 18.04
C LEU A 319 5.35 -13.84 18.97
N LYS A 320 4.97 -14.54 20.05
CA LYS A 320 4.08 -14.03 21.11
C LYS A 320 4.86 -13.67 22.38
N SER A 321 6.17 -13.46 22.28
CA SER A 321 6.96 -12.96 23.41
C SER A 321 6.42 -11.59 23.85
N PRO A 322 6.43 -11.23 25.16
CA PRO A 322 5.87 -9.97 25.64
C PRO A 322 6.48 -8.70 25.04
N THR A 323 7.70 -8.76 24.49
CA THR A 323 8.37 -7.61 23.85
C THR A 323 8.23 -7.58 22.33
N VAL A 324 7.65 -8.63 21.73
CA VAL A 324 7.30 -8.64 20.31
C VAL A 324 5.99 -7.89 20.11
N THR A 325 5.98 -6.95 19.18
CA THR A 325 4.78 -6.22 18.76
C THR A 325 4.36 -6.64 17.36
N VAL A 326 3.06 -6.69 17.12
CA VAL A 326 2.47 -7.27 15.92
C VAL A 326 1.59 -6.25 15.21
N TYR A 327 1.71 -6.20 13.89
CA TYR A 327 1.05 -5.28 12.95
C TYR A 327 0.48 -6.06 11.78
N SER A 328 -0.24 -5.38 10.88
CA SER A 328 -0.63 -5.90 9.58
C SER A 328 -0.46 -4.83 8.50
N ASP A 329 -0.71 -5.16 7.23
CA ASP A 329 -0.69 -4.16 6.15
C ASP A 329 -1.67 -2.99 6.42
N ALA A 330 -2.71 -3.23 7.23
CA ALA A 330 -3.63 -2.19 7.73
C ALA A 330 -2.97 -1.07 8.53
N ASP A 331 -1.74 -1.29 9.02
CA ASP A 331 -0.96 -0.32 9.78
C ASP A 331 0.03 0.45 8.88
N PHE A 332 0.07 0.20 7.57
CA PHE A 332 0.96 0.89 6.61
C PHE A 332 2.42 0.92 7.08
N PRO A 333 3.06 -0.24 7.29
CA PRO A 333 4.39 -0.34 7.89
C PRO A 333 5.48 0.26 6.98
N HIS A 334 6.32 1.12 7.56
CA HIS A 334 7.38 1.82 6.81
C HIS A 334 8.48 0.87 6.29
N TRP A 335 8.69 -0.27 6.93
CA TRP A 335 9.61 -1.32 6.43
C TRP A 335 9.05 -2.10 5.22
N GLN A 336 7.81 -1.83 4.80
CA GLN A 336 7.24 -2.35 3.54
C GLN A 336 7.09 -1.25 2.48
N GLY A 337 7.83 -0.14 2.60
CA GLY A 337 7.87 0.95 1.61
C GLY A 337 6.89 2.10 1.86
N TRP A 338 5.97 1.98 2.84
CA TRP A 338 5.01 3.03 3.14
C TRP A 338 5.68 4.29 3.72
N LYS A 339 5.39 5.44 3.11
CA LYS A 339 5.88 6.76 3.52
C LYS A 339 4.69 7.67 3.84
N LEU A 340 4.77 8.36 4.98
CA LEU A 340 3.79 9.38 5.37
C LEU A 340 4.53 10.71 5.44
N ILE A 341 4.23 11.58 4.47
CA ILE A 341 4.85 12.89 4.30
C ILE A 341 3.91 13.97 4.85
N ASP A 342 4.34 14.68 5.87
CA ASP A 342 3.53 15.64 6.64
C ASP A 342 4.32 16.88 7.11
N ASP A 343 5.52 17.09 6.55
CA ASP A 343 6.45 18.16 6.93
C ASP A 343 6.27 19.46 6.11
N ASP A 344 5.36 19.47 5.14
CA ASP A 344 5.06 20.64 4.31
C ASP A 344 3.64 21.17 4.58
N THR A 345 3.54 22.31 5.26
CA THR A 345 2.28 22.81 5.83
C THR A 345 1.92 24.24 5.41
N ASP A 346 2.69 24.88 4.53
CA ASP A 346 2.49 26.30 4.19
C ASP A 346 1.27 26.56 3.29
N GLY A 347 0.82 25.52 2.58
CA GLY A 347 -0.35 25.53 1.69
C GLY A 347 -0.15 26.32 0.40
N ASP A 348 1.08 26.66 0.02
CA ASP A 348 1.37 27.50 -1.16
C ASP A 348 1.42 26.71 -2.49
N GLY A 349 1.30 25.38 -2.40
CA GLY A 349 1.27 24.44 -3.52
C GLY A 349 2.65 24.03 -4.04
N ARG A 350 3.74 24.60 -3.51
CA ARG A 350 5.11 24.15 -3.78
C ARG A 350 5.45 23.00 -2.85
N CYS A 351 6.26 22.07 -3.32
CA CYS A 351 6.85 21.07 -2.46
C CYS A 351 8.10 21.63 -1.78
N GLN A 352 7.99 21.79 -0.46
CA GLN A 352 9.04 22.18 0.47
C GLN A 352 9.31 21.08 1.51
N SER A 353 8.81 19.86 1.29
CA SER A 353 9.07 18.70 2.15
C SER A 353 10.54 18.27 2.06
N GLU A 354 11.24 18.33 3.20
CA GLU A 354 12.60 17.80 3.34
C GLU A 354 12.61 16.28 3.12
N GLN A 355 11.57 15.58 3.57
CA GLN A 355 11.42 14.14 3.36
C GLN A 355 11.39 13.78 1.85
N VAL A 356 10.65 14.55 1.04
CA VAL A 356 10.62 14.34 -0.42
C VAL A 356 11.96 14.69 -1.07
N MET A 357 12.64 15.74 -0.60
CA MET A 357 13.99 16.07 -1.10
C MET A 357 14.98 14.94 -0.81
N GLU A 358 14.94 14.33 0.37
CA GLU A 358 15.79 13.21 0.75
C GLU A 358 15.59 12.01 -0.17
N LEU A 359 14.33 11.66 -0.48
CA LEU A 359 14.00 10.57 -1.43
C LEU A 359 14.58 10.80 -2.84
N LEU A 360 14.76 12.06 -3.22
CA LEU A 360 15.30 12.48 -4.50
C LEU A 360 16.80 12.75 -4.48
N GLY A 361 17.46 12.61 -3.33
CA GLY A 361 18.87 12.96 -3.16
C GLY A 361 19.17 14.45 -3.35
N ILE A 362 18.19 15.33 -3.12
CA ILE A 362 18.35 16.78 -3.22
C ILE A 362 18.78 17.30 -1.85
N SER A 363 19.95 17.96 -1.79
CA SER A 363 20.54 18.42 -0.52
C SER A 363 19.90 19.69 0.04
N GLU A 364 19.28 20.52 -0.81
CA GLU A 364 18.66 21.79 -0.41
C GLU A 364 17.37 22.04 -1.19
N ILE A 365 16.33 22.52 -0.50
CA ILE A 365 15.03 22.83 -1.11
C ILE A 365 15.20 23.94 -2.17
N PRO A 366 14.75 23.71 -3.43
CA PRO A 366 14.87 24.71 -4.49
C PRO A 366 14.01 25.98 -4.29
N VAL A 367 14.63 27.10 -3.90
CA VAL A 367 13.91 28.36 -3.59
C VAL A 367 13.65 29.26 -4.81
N THR A 368 14.48 29.18 -5.86
CA THR A 368 14.32 30.00 -7.08
C THR A 368 13.63 29.24 -8.23
N PRO A 369 12.95 29.94 -9.16
CA PRO A 369 12.41 29.33 -10.38
C PRO A 369 13.46 28.58 -11.20
N GLN A 370 14.68 29.09 -11.27
CA GLN A 370 15.79 28.47 -12.01
C GLN A 370 16.22 27.15 -11.37
N GLN A 371 16.37 27.11 -10.04
CA GLN A 371 16.67 25.86 -9.32
C GLN A 371 15.55 24.84 -9.52
N ARG A 372 14.28 25.23 -9.38
CA ARG A 372 13.13 24.34 -9.60
C ARG A 372 13.07 23.79 -11.03
N THR A 373 13.39 24.61 -12.02
CA THR A 373 13.47 24.19 -13.42
C THR A 373 14.58 23.17 -13.63
N ALA A 374 15.76 23.37 -13.01
CA ALA A 374 16.89 22.45 -13.10
C ALA A 374 16.55 21.06 -12.54
N HIS A 375 15.75 20.97 -11.46
CA HIS A 375 15.30 19.70 -10.89
C HIS A 375 14.09 19.08 -11.62
N SER A 376 13.38 19.84 -12.46
CA SER A 376 12.17 19.32 -13.15
C SER A 376 12.47 18.18 -14.12
N ALA A 377 13.66 18.17 -14.74
CA ALA A 377 14.10 17.05 -15.59
C ALA A 377 14.43 15.80 -14.76
N MET A 378 14.88 16.00 -13.53
CA MET A 378 15.29 14.94 -12.61
C MET A 378 14.09 14.16 -12.08
N ILE A 379 12.97 14.83 -11.79
CA ILE A 379 11.74 14.16 -11.30
C ILE A 379 11.27 13.08 -12.27
N ASN A 380 11.33 13.34 -13.59
CA ASN A 380 10.76 12.44 -14.59
C ASN A 380 11.68 11.25 -14.97
N THR A 381 12.76 11.00 -14.24
CA THR A 381 13.60 9.82 -14.50
C THR A 381 12.93 8.56 -13.93
N PRO A 382 13.09 7.39 -14.58
CA PRO A 382 12.56 6.14 -14.04
C PRO A 382 13.04 5.83 -12.62
N GLU A 383 14.28 6.17 -12.30
CA GLU A 383 14.86 5.99 -10.96
C GLU A 383 14.16 6.83 -9.90
N ASN A 384 13.88 8.11 -10.18
CA ASN A 384 13.20 8.97 -9.20
C ASN A 384 11.70 8.69 -9.11
N HIS A 385 11.07 8.29 -10.22
CA HIS A 385 9.73 7.72 -10.15
C HIS A 385 9.70 6.51 -9.23
N LYS A 386 10.72 5.65 -9.31
CA LYS A 386 10.84 4.51 -8.40
C LYS A 386 11.00 4.97 -6.95
N ASN A 387 11.94 5.86 -6.66
CA ASN A 387 12.20 6.33 -5.29
C ASN A 387 11.00 7.04 -4.62
N LEU A 388 10.12 7.65 -5.43
CA LEU A 388 8.91 8.32 -4.95
C LEU A 388 7.71 7.36 -4.78
N ASN A 389 7.64 6.27 -5.54
CA ASN A 389 6.48 5.37 -5.58
C ASN A 389 6.72 3.98 -4.97
N ASP A 390 7.99 3.59 -4.77
CA ASP A 390 8.46 2.37 -4.11
C ASP A 390 9.26 2.72 -2.84
#